data_AF-A0A7W7PQH0-F1
#
_entry.id   AF-A0A7W7PQH0-F1
#
_cell.length_a   1.000
_cell.length_b   1.000
_cell.length_c   1.000
_cell.angle_alpha   90.00
_cell.angle_beta   90.00
_cell.angle_gamma   90.00
#
_symmetry.space_group_name_H-M   'P 1'
#
loop_
_entity.id
_entity.type
_entity.pdbx_description
1 polymer ?
#
loop_
_entity_poly.entity_id
_entity_poly.type
_entity_poly.pdbx_seq_one_letter_code
_entity_poly.pdbx_strand_id
1 'polypeptide(L)' 'MSDYIHCPNCDDRLHPFGKVNQAEAAHINEELEVRDGHGWWRCENRTPEGRCLWVQPRWHQAKGFSLPESFR' A
#
# COMPACT_ATOMS: atom_id res chain seq x y z
N MET A 1 -13.83 -8.09 -6.72
CA MET A 1 -14.44 -7.25 -5.66
C MET A 1 -13.37 -6.26 -5.25
N SER A 2 -13.63 -4.96 -5.36
CA SER A 2 -12.69 -3.94 -4.90
C SER A 2 -12.87 -3.78 -3.40
N ASP A 3 -11.85 -4.14 -2.63
CA ASP A 3 -11.86 -3.96 -1.18
C ASP A 3 -11.52 -2.50 -0.88
N TYR A 4 -12.55 -1.73 -0.56
CA TYR A 4 -12.40 -0.36 -0.11
C TYR A 4 -11.97 -0.38 1.36
N ILE A 5 -10.71 -0.04 1.62
CA ILE A 5 -10.14 0.02 2.96
C ILE A 5 -9.68 1.46 3.22
N HIS A 6 -9.52 1.82 4.48
CA HIS A 6 -8.99 3.13 4.87
C HIS A 6 -7.50 3.25 4.52
N CYS A 7 -7.09 4.39 3.94
CA CYS A 7 -5.70 4.74 3.69
C CYS A 7 -5.28 5.88 4.65
N PRO A 8 -4.83 5.57 5.88
CA PRO A 8 -4.63 6.58 6.93
C PRO A 8 -3.68 7.71 6.58
N ASN A 9 -2.81 7.55 5.56
CA ASN A 9 -1.83 8.55 5.17
C ASN A 9 -2.16 9.31 3.87
N CYS A 10 -3.33 9.11 3.28
CA CYS A 10 -3.69 9.74 2.01
C CYS A 10 -5.04 10.47 2.01
N ASP A 11 -6.03 9.99 2.76
CA ASP A 11 -7.29 10.69 3.08
C ASP A 11 -8.07 9.88 4.13
N ASP A 12 -9.03 10.49 4.82
CA ASP A 12 -9.90 9.78 5.81
C ASP A 12 -11.01 8.93 5.13
N ARG A 13 -10.99 8.87 3.78
CA ARG A 13 -11.98 8.15 2.98
C ARG A 13 -11.54 6.72 2.68
N LEU A 14 -12.54 5.86 2.49
CA LEU A 14 -12.32 4.52 1.97
C LEU A 14 -11.92 4.61 0.50
N HIS A 15 -10.75 4.10 0.17
CA HIS A 15 -10.21 4.11 -1.19
C HIS A 15 -10.02 2.69 -1.70
N PRO A 16 -10.07 2.48 -3.04
CA PRO A 16 -9.71 1.22 -3.61
C PRO A 16 -8.25 0.92 -3.30
N PHE A 17 -8.01 -0.30 -2.84
CA PHE A 17 -6.69 -0.88 -2.73
C PHE A 17 -6.47 -1.84 -3.89
N GLY A 18 -5.32 -1.71 -4.53
CA GLY A 18 -4.82 -2.63 -5.54
C GLY A 18 -3.72 -3.51 -4.97
N LYS A 19 -3.45 -4.66 -5.58
CA LYS A 19 -2.24 -5.42 -5.23
C LYS A 19 -1.01 -4.59 -5.54
N VAL A 20 -0.01 -4.67 -4.67
CA VAL A 20 1.32 -4.10 -4.95
C VAL A 20 1.90 -4.74 -6.21
N ASN A 21 2.65 -3.95 -7.00
CA ASN A 21 3.38 -4.45 -8.14
C ASN A 21 4.62 -5.24 -7.70
N GLN A 22 5.30 -5.91 -8.64
CA GLN A 22 6.43 -6.79 -8.30
C GLN A 22 7.61 -6.03 -7.66
N ALA A 23 7.87 -4.78 -8.05
CA ALA A 23 8.95 -3.97 -7.50
C ALA A 23 8.62 -3.51 -6.07
N GLU A 24 7.38 -3.10 -5.82
CA GLU A 24 6.88 -2.76 -4.49
C GLU A 24 6.89 -3.98 -3.58
N ALA A 25 6.43 -5.14 -4.07
CA ALA A 25 6.45 -6.39 -3.32
C ALA A 25 7.88 -6.80 -2.95
N ALA A 26 8.85 -6.63 -3.86
CA ALA A 26 10.26 -6.90 -3.58
C ALA A 26 10.78 -5.98 -2.46
N HIS A 27 10.51 -4.68 -2.55
CA HIS A 27 10.93 -3.73 -1.53
C HIS A 27 10.27 -4.00 -0.17
N ILE A 28 8.96 -4.31 -0.16
CA ILE A 28 8.23 -4.66 1.06
C ILE A 28 8.81 -5.94 1.70
N ASN A 29 9.17 -6.93 0.89
CA ASN A 29 9.80 -8.16 1.39
C ASN A 29 11.19 -7.89 1.99
N GLU A 30 11.96 -6.99 1.38
CA GLU A 30 13.28 -6.57 1.89
C GLU A 30 13.13 -5.79 3.20
N GLU A 31 12.27 -4.78 3.25
CA GLU A 31 12.07 -3.92 4.43
C GLU A 31 11.51 -4.66 5.64
N LEU A 32 10.61 -5.60 5.42
CA LEU A 32 9.93 -6.29 6.51
C LEU A 32 10.48 -7.69 6.80
N GLU A 33 11.48 -8.12 6.03
CA GLU A 33 12.06 -9.48 6.08
C GLU A 33 11.00 -10.61 5.99
N VAL A 34 9.78 -10.30 5.52
CA VAL A 34 8.69 -11.27 5.36
C VAL A 34 8.65 -11.78 3.93
N ARG A 35 8.42 -13.09 3.79
CA ARG A 35 8.20 -13.76 2.49
C ARG A 35 6.80 -13.55 1.91
N ASP A 36 5.99 -12.63 2.44
CA ASP A 36 4.55 -12.49 2.15
C ASP A 36 4.16 -11.14 1.53
N GLY A 37 5.05 -10.49 0.77
CA GLY A 37 4.77 -9.25 0.04
C GLY A 37 3.58 -9.34 -0.92
N HIS A 38 3.22 -10.55 -1.37
CA HIS A 38 2.02 -10.80 -2.18
C HIS A 38 0.70 -10.58 -1.43
N GLY A 39 0.72 -10.58 -0.09
CA GLY A 39 -0.42 -10.25 0.77
C GLY A 39 -0.64 -8.75 0.94
N TRP A 40 0.21 -7.91 0.35
CA TRP A 40 0.19 -6.45 0.48
C TRP A 40 -0.57 -5.77 -0.63
N TRP A 41 -1.18 -4.66 -0.26
CA TRP A 41 -2.06 -3.88 -1.10
C TRP A 41 -1.66 -2.42 -1.00
N ARG A 42 -1.57 -1.75 -2.15
CA ARG A 42 -1.30 -0.33 -2.27
C ARG A 42 -2.60 0.44 -2.42
N CYS A 43 -2.69 1.57 -1.73
CA CYS A 43 -3.78 2.49 -1.92
C CYS A 43 -3.72 3.11 -3.33
N GLU A 44 -4.79 3.01 -4.10
CA GLU A 44 -4.86 3.58 -5.46
C GLU A 44 -5.32 5.05 -5.46
N ASN A 45 -5.38 5.69 -4.29
CA ASN A 45 -5.73 7.09 -4.19
C ASN A 45 -4.69 7.98 -4.91
N ARG A 46 -5.16 9.07 -5.52
CA ARG A 46 -4.31 10.09 -6.14
C ARG A 46 -4.35 11.35 -5.27
N THR A 47 -3.22 11.72 -4.70
CA THR A 47 -3.02 12.98 -3.99
C THR A 47 -2.55 14.07 -4.97
N PRO A 48 -2.55 15.36 -4.61
CA PRO A 48 -2.02 16.43 -5.45
C PRO A 48 -0.56 16.22 -5.87
N GLU A 49 0.18 15.44 -5.10
CA GLU A 49 1.60 15.12 -5.33
C GLU A 49 1.82 13.83 -6.14
N GLY A 50 0.76 13.11 -6.54
CA GLY A 50 0.86 11.88 -7.33
C GLY A 50 0.07 10.73 -6.74
N ARG A 51 0.56 9.48 -6.90
CA ARG A 51 -0.09 8.31 -6.32
C ARG A 51 0.23 8.19 -4.83
N CYS A 52 -0.77 7.80 -4.06
CA CYS A 52 -0.59 7.43 -2.67
C CYS A 52 0.46 6.32 -2.54
N LEU A 53 1.38 6.47 -1.58
CA LEU A 53 2.46 5.51 -1.30
C LEU A 53 2.10 4.52 -0.20
N TRP A 54 0.93 4.68 0.42
CA TRP A 54 0.50 3.81 1.50
C TRP A 54 0.27 2.37 1.01
N VAL A 55 0.92 1.43 1.69
CA VAL A 55 0.76 -0.01 1.50
C VAL A 55 0.43 -0.69 2.82
N GLN A 56 -0.38 -1.74 2.78
CA GLN A 56 -0.72 -2.53 3.96
C GLN A 56 -1.07 -3.98 3.59
N PRO A 57 -0.95 -4.93 4.52
CA PRO A 57 -1.52 -6.26 4.35
C PRO A 57 -3.04 -6.20 4.31
N ARG A 58 -3.66 -7.03 3.47
CA ARG A 58 -5.13 -7.06 3.27
C ARG A 58 -5.95 -7.08 4.57
N TRP A 59 -5.48 -7.81 5.59
CA TRP A 59 -6.21 -8.04 6.84
C TRP A 59 -5.55 -7.41 8.07
N HIS A 60 -4.46 -6.65 7.91
CA HIS A 60 -3.69 -6.09 9.04
C HIS A 60 -3.28 -4.63 8.78
N GLN A 61 -4.25 -3.73 8.78
CA GLN A 61 -4.02 -2.27 8.57
C GLN A 61 -2.97 -1.68 9.52
N ALA A 62 -2.87 -2.17 10.76
CA ALA A 62 -1.89 -1.71 11.75
C ALA A 62 -0.43 -1.98 11.36
N LYS A 63 -0.18 -2.87 10.39
CA LYS A 63 1.16 -3.12 9.84
C LYS A 63 1.45 -2.27 8.59
N GLY A 64 0.51 -1.44 8.15
CA GLY A 64 0.70 -0.61 6.97
C GLY A 64 1.79 0.44 7.17
N PHE A 65 2.42 0.83 6.06
CA PHE A 65 3.46 1.84 6.02
C PHE A 65 3.46 2.55 4.66
N SER A 66 4.22 3.64 4.53
CA SER A 66 4.38 4.35 3.27
C SER A 66 5.62 3.87 2.53
N LEU A 67 5.47 3.52 1.26
CA LEU A 67 6.59 3.31 0.35
C LEU A 67 7.42 4.60 0.20
N PRO A 68 8.72 4.51 -0.14
CA PRO A 68 9.54 5.67 -0.42
C PRO A 68 9.06 6.41 -1.68
N GLU A 69 9.40 7.69 -1.79
CA GLU A 69 8.98 8.57 -2.89
C GLU A 69 9.41 8.08 -4.27
N SER A 70 10.40 7.19 -4.36
CA SER A 70 10.80 6.52 -5.60
C SER A 70 9.68 5.71 -6.26
N PHE A 71 8.59 5.41 -5.55
CA PHE A 71 7.42 4.68 -6.06
C PHE A 71 6.21 5.58 -6.42
N ARG A 72 6.38 6.91 -6.41
CA ARG A 72 5.32 7.87 -6.78
C ARG A 72 4.93 7.77 -8.26
#